data_AF-A0A8C6ICM7-F1
#
_entry.id   AF-A0A8C6ICM7-F1
#
_cell.length_a   1.000
_cell.length_b   1.000
_cell.length_c   1.000
_cell.angle_alpha   90.00
_cell.angle_beta   90.00
_cell.angle_gamma   90.00
#
_symmetry.space_group_name_H-M   'P 1'
#
loop_
_entity.id
_entity.type
_entity.pdbx_description
1 polymer ?
#
loop_
_entity_poly.entity_id
_entity_poly.type
_entity_poly.pdbx_seq_one_letter_code
_entity_poly.pdbx_strand_id
1 'polypeptide(L)'
;MGAAVLCASFMSFGVKRRWFALGAALQLAISTYAAYIGGYVHYGDWLKVRMYSRTVAIIGGFLVLASGAGELYRRKPRSRSLQSTGQVFLGIYLICVAYSLQHSKEDRLAYLNHLPGGELMVQLFFVLYGVLALAFLSGYYVTLAAQILAVLLPPVMLLIDGNVSYWHNTRRVEFWNQMKLLGESVGIFGAAVILATDG
;
A
#
# COMPACT_ATOMS: atom_id res chain seq x y z
N MET A 1 6.54 -9.90 -14.99
CA MET A 1 7.34 -9.59 -13.79
C MET A 1 8.73 -9.00 -14.11
N GLY A 2 9.42 -9.40 -15.18
CA GLY A 2 10.76 -8.87 -15.51
C GLY A 2 10.87 -7.35 -15.71
N ALA A 3 9.85 -6.70 -16.29
CA ALA A 3 9.86 -5.24 -16.45
C ALA A 3 9.81 -4.46 -15.12
N ALA A 4 9.17 -5.02 -14.07
CA ALA A 4 9.14 -4.40 -12.75
C ALA A 4 10.49 -4.50 -12.04
N VAL A 5 11.18 -5.65 -12.20
CA VAL A 5 12.55 -5.86 -11.68
C VAL A 5 13.54 -4.93 -12.37
N LEU A 6 13.45 -4.77 -13.70
CA LEU A 6 14.28 -3.81 -14.42
C LEU A 6 14.01 -2.37 -13.96
N CYS A 7 12.75 -1.96 -13.81
CA CYS A 7 12.42 -0.63 -13.30
C CYS A 7 12.92 -0.41 -11.88
N ALA A 8 12.84 -1.41 -11.00
CA ALA A 8 13.37 -1.34 -9.63
C ALA A 8 14.90 -1.23 -9.63
N SER A 9 15.60 -2.02 -10.45
CA SER A 9 17.05 -1.95 -10.61
C SER A 9 17.48 -0.59 -11.14
N PHE A 10 16.84 -0.06 -12.18
CA PHE A 10 17.17 1.26 -12.72
C PHE A 10 16.84 2.40 -11.75
N MET A 11 15.81 2.25 -10.90
CA MET A 11 15.56 3.17 -9.79
C MET A 11 16.66 3.14 -8.73
N SER A 12 17.27 1.98 -8.48
CA SER A 12 18.40 1.82 -7.55
C SER A 12 19.71 2.40 -8.10
N PHE A 13 19.92 2.35 -9.42
CA PHE A 13 21.11 2.91 -10.09
C PHE A 13 21.04 4.43 -10.33
N GLY A 14 19.94 5.10 -9.95
CA GLY A 14 19.82 6.57 -10.01
C GLY A 14 19.64 7.15 -11.42
N VAL A 15 19.53 6.33 -12.46
CA VAL A 15 19.34 6.79 -13.84
C VAL A 15 17.87 7.18 -14.06
N LYS A 16 17.58 8.49 -14.25
CA LYS A 16 16.23 9.01 -14.58
C LYS A 16 15.10 8.43 -13.71
N ARG A 17 15.32 8.30 -12.40
CA ARG A 17 14.45 7.64 -11.40
C ARG A 17 12.96 8.01 -11.52
N ARG A 18 12.64 9.28 -11.82
CA ARG A 18 11.27 9.79 -11.98
C ARG A 18 10.51 9.15 -13.17
N TRP A 19 11.18 8.91 -14.29
CA TRP A 19 10.56 8.30 -15.48
C TRP A 19 10.34 6.81 -15.32
N PHE A 20 11.29 6.11 -14.67
CA PHE A 20 11.13 4.69 -14.37
C PHE A 20 10.08 4.43 -13.29
N ALA A 21 9.92 5.33 -12.31
CA ALA A 21 8.83 5.26 -11.34
C ALA A 21 7.45 5.37 -12.00
N LEU A 22 7.29 6.28 -12.97
CA LEU A 22 6.09 6.36 -13.79
C LEU A 22 5.87 5.12 -14.66
N GLY A 23 6.94 4.58 -15.27
CA GLY A 23 6.88 3.34 -16.03
C GLY A 23 6.43 2.14 -15.19
N ALA A 24 6.94 2.02 -13.96
CA ALA A 24 6.53 0.98 -13.02
C ALA A 24 5.06 1.12 -12.59
N ALA A 25 4.61 2.34 -12.30
CA ALA A 25 3.21 2.61 -11.97
C ALA A 25 2.27 2.25 -13.13
N LEU A 26 2.64 2.62 -14.36
CA LEU A 26 1.88 2.30 -15.57
C LEU A 26 1.83 0.79 -15.82
N GLN A 27 2.98 0.11 -15.69
CA GLN A 27 3.06 -1.34 -15.85
C GLN A 27 2.20 -2.06 -14.81
N LEU A 28 2.23 -1.61 -13.55
CA LEU A 28 1.38 -2.16 -12.50
C LEU A 28 -0.09 -1.98 -12.84
N ALA A 29 -0.52 -0.77 -13.23
CA ALA A 29 -1.89 -0.49 -13.63
C ALA A 29 -2.36 -1.36 -14.81
N ILE A 30 -1.53 -1.51 -15.85
CA ILE A 30 -1.83 -2.36 -17.02
C ILE A 30 -1.90 -3.84 -16.60
N SER A 31 -0.97 -4.30 -15.77
CA SER A 31 -0.96 -5.69 -15.32
C SER A 31 -2.18 -6.05 -14.47
N THR A 32 -2.65 -5.11 -13.63
CA THR A 32 -3.87 -5.31 -12.84
C THR A 32 -5.13 -5.23 -13.68
N TYR A 33 -5.14 -4.38 -14.71
CA TYR A 33 -6.24 -4.33 -15.68
C TYR A 33 -6.31 -5.62 -16.53
N ALA A 34 -5.16 -6.14 -16.98
CA ALA A 34 -5.10 -7.40 -17.72
C ALA A 34 -5.53 -8.60 -16.86
N ALA A 35 -5.12 -8.64 -15.59
CA ALA A 35 -5.56 -9.66 -14.64
C ALA A 35 -7.08 -9.59 -14.36
N TYR A 36 -7.68 -8.40 -14.44
CA TYR A 36 -9.12 -8.18 -14.26
C TYR A 36 -9.93 -8.74 -15.43
N ILE A 37 -9.55 -8.43 -16.68
CA ILE A 37 -10.25 -8.92 -17.88
C ILE A 37 -10.05 -10.43 -18.08
N GLY A 38 -8.87 -10.96 -17.70
CA GLY A 38 -8.56 -12.37 -17.89
C GLY A 38 -9.33 -13.34 -16.99
N GLY A 39 -10.14 -12.86 -16.03
CA GLY A 39 -10.94 -13.74 -15.17
C GLY A 39 -10.13 -14.65 -14.22
N TYR A 40 -8.82 -14.48 -14.15
CA TYR A 40 -7.89 -15.33 -13.37
C TYR A 40 -8.03 -15.20 -11.85
N VAL A 41 -8.93 -14.35 -11.34
CA VAL A 41 -9.06 -14.00 -9.92
C VAL A 41 -10.37 -14.57 -9.36
N HIS A 42 -10.42 -15.91 -9.19
CA HIS A 42 -11.54 -16.63 -8.55
C HIS A 42 -11.42 -16.56 -7.01
N TYR A 43 -11.42 -15.34 -6.46
CA TYR A 43 -11.32 -15.10 -5.02
C TYR A 43 -12.60 -14.46 -4.48
N GLY A 44 -12.86 -14.61 -3.18
CA GLY A 44 -14.00 -13.96 -2.51
C GLY A 44 -13.94 -12.43 -2.63
N ASP A 45 -15.11 -11.78 -2.62
CA ASP A 45 -15.22 -10.35 -2.95
C ASP A 45 -14.39 -9.45 -2.03
N TRP A 46 -14.31 -9.78 -0.74
CA TRP A 46 -13.47 -9.05 0.23
C TRP A 46 -11.97 -9.19 -0.04
N LEU A 47 -11.54 -10.36 -0.50
CA LEU A 47 -10.13 -10.59 -0.86
C LEU A 47 -9.75 -9.82 -2.13
N LYS A 48 -10.68 -9.68 -3.08
CA LYS A 48 -10.49 -8.81 -4.25
C LYS A 48 -10.33 -7.34 -3.83
N VAL A 49 -11.19 -6.83 -2.94
CA VAL A 49 -11.09 -5.46 -2.41
C VAL A 49 -9.71 -5.22 -1.75
N ARG A 50 -9.21 -6.19 -0.98
CA ARG A 50 -7.87 -6.13 -0.37
C ARG A 50 -6.75 -6.07 -1.42
N MET A 51 -6.86 -6.84 -2.51
CA MET A 51 -5.88 -6.80 -3.60
C MET A 51 -5.91 -5.48 -4.37
N TYR A 52 -7.12 -4.98 -4.68
CA TYR A 52 -7.29 -3.71 -5.39
C TYR A 52 -6.78 -2.52 -4.58
N SER A 53 -7.11 -2.46 -3.28
CA SER A 53 -6.68 -1.34 -2.45
C SER A 53 -5.15 -1.26 -2.35
N ARG A 54 -4.45 -2.39 -2.22
CA ARG A 54 -2.97 -2.45 -2.19
C ARG A 54 -2.33 -2.07 -3.52
N THR A 55 -2.93 -2.47 -4.63
CA THR A 55 -2.48 -2.05 -5.96
C THR A 55 -2.59 -0.52 -6.13
N VAL A 56 -3.72 0.07 -5.70
CA VAL A 56 -3.90 1.53 -5.75
C VAL A 56 -2.89 2.25 -4.87
N ALA A 57 -2.63 1.73 -3.67
CA ALA A 57 -1.67 2.28 -2.74
C ALA A 57 -0.23 2.24 -3.26
N ILE A 58 0.20 1.13 -3.88
CA ILE A 58 1.55 1.03 -4.43
C ILE A 58 1.73 1.94 -5.66
N ILE A 59 0.70 2.08 -6.50
CA ILE A 59 0.68 3.08 -7.59
C ILE A 59 0.85 4.48 -6.98
N GLY A 60 0.09 4.81 -5.94
CA GLY A 60 0.26 6.04 -5.18
C GLY A 60 1.68 6.25 -4.66
N GLY A 61 2.29 5.20 -4.09
CA GLY A 61 3.67 5.22 -3.62
C GLY A 61 4.69 5.49 -4.74
N PHE A 62 4.51 4.90 -5.93
CA PHE A 62 5.34 5.18 -7.09
C PHE A 62 5.13 6.60 -7.63
N LEU A 63 3.93 7.16 -7.56
CA LEU A 63 3.68 8.58 -7.90
C LEU A 63 4.41 9.53 -6.94
N VAL A 64 4.41 9.21 -5.64
CA VAL A 64 5.16 9.97 -4.63
C VAL A 64 6.65 9.92 -4.91
N LEU A 65 7.20 8.75 -5.22
CA LEU A 65 8.58 8.58 -5.65
C LEU A 65 8.89 9.38 -6.93
N ALA A 66 8.02 9.32 -7.92
CA ALA A 66 8.16 10.05 -9.18
C ALA A 66 8.12 11.59 -8.99
N SER A 67 7.49 12.08 -7.93
CA SER A 67 7.46 13.51 -7.59
C SER A 67 8.83 14.09 -7.17
N GLY A 68 9.82 13.22 -6.89
CA GLY A 68 11.14 13.61 -6.40
C GLY A 68 11.16 13.80 -4.87
N ALA A 69 10.34 13.03 -4.14
CA ALA A 69 10.41 12.89 -2.69
C ALA A 69 11.60 11.97 -2.32
N GLY A 70 12.46 12.38 -1.38
CA GLY A 70 13.63 11.60 -0.95
C GLY A 70 14.88 11.67 -1.86
N GLU A 71 15.01 12.65 -2.76
CA GLU A 71 16.26 12.92 -3.51
C GLU A 71 17.18 13.88 -2.72
N LEU A 72 18.33 13.38 -2.23
CA LEU A 72 19.30 14.13 -1.41
C LEU A 72 20.02 15.28 -2.18
N TYR A 73 20.16 15.16 -3.51
CA TYR A 73 20.75 16.17 -4.39
C TYR A 73 19.74 16.63 -5.45
N ARG A 74 18.98 17.68 -5.13
CA ARG A 74 17.85 18.16 -5.94
C ARG A 74 18.30 19.07 -7.08
N ARG A 75 18.29 18.59 -8.33
CA ARG A 75 18.53 19.41 -9.54
C ARG A 75 17.26 19.96 -10.21
N LYS A 76 16.06 19.47 -9.87
CA LYS A 76 14.79 19.86 -10.51
C LYS A 76 13.67 20.09 -9.48
N PRO A 77 12.88 21.17 -9.59
CA PRO A 77 11.79 21.46 -8.65
C PRO A 77 10.75 20.33 -8.60
N ARG A 78 10.08 20.26 -7.44
CA ARG A 78 9.10 19.23 -7.07
C ARG A 78 7.81 19.38 -7.88
N SER A 79 7.26 18.29 -8.40
CA SER A 79 5.91 18.30 -8.98
C SER A 79 4.88 18.13 -7.87
N ARG A 80 4.34 19.27 -7.40
CA ARG A 80 3.35 19.32 -6.30
C ARG A 80 2.07 18.55 -6.62
N SER A 81 1.67 18.50 -7.89
CA SER A 81 0.51 17.74 -8.37
C SER A 81 0.69 16.23 -8.22
N LEU A 82 1.85 15.69 -8.62
CA LEU A 82 2.11 14.25 -8.59
C LEU A 82 2.16 13.69 -7.17
N GLN A 83 2.75 14.46 -6.24
CA GLN A 83 2.76 14.10 -4.83
C GLN A 83 1.34 14.12 -4.23
N SER A 84 0.56 15.18 -4.53
CA SER A 84 -0.83 15.29 -4.06
C SER A 84 -1.68 14.12 -4.55
N THR A 85 -1.56 13.75 -5.83
CA THR A 85 -2.24 12.57 -6.38
C THR A 85 -1.81 11.27 -5.66
N GLY A 86 -0.52 11.10 -5.38
CA GLY A 86 -0.02 9.94 -4.64
C GLY A 86 -0.52 9.87 -3.18
N GLN A 87 -0.65 11.02 -2.50
CA GLN A 87 -1.23 11.12 -1.16
C GLN A 87 -2.72 10.75 -1.17
N VAL A 88 -3.48 11.21 -2.17
CA VAL A 88 -4.89 10.85 -2.33
C VAL A 88 -5.05 9.33 -2.51
N PHE A 89 -4.21 8.69 -3.32
CA PHE A 89 -4.26 7.23 -3.48
C PHE A 89 -3.95 6.46 -2.18
N LEU A 90 -3.01 6.95 -1.37
CA LEU A 90 -2.77 6.39 -0.03
C LEU A 90 -3.97 6.60 0.90
N GLY A 91 -4.63 7.77 0.84
CA GLY A 91 -5.85 8.05 1.60
C GLY A 91 -6.99 7.11 1.22
N ILE A 92 -7.24 6.90 -0.08
CA ILE A 92 -8.26 5.96 -0.57
C ILE A 92 -7.97 4.53 -0.08
N TYR A 93 -6.71 4.11 -0.12
CA TYR A 93 -6.31 2.81 0.41
C TYR A 93 -6.65 2.65 1.89
N LEU A 94 -6.35 3.65 2.72
CA LEU A 94 -6.66 3.61 4.15
C LEU A 94 -8.17 3.54 4.43
N ILE A 95 -8.99 4.23 3.63
CA ILE A 95 -10.46 4.09 3.70
C ILE A 95 -10.87 2.66 3.36
N CYS A 96 -10.33 2.08 2.30
CA CYS A 96 -10.65 0.69 1.93
C CYS A 96 -10.24 -0.30 3.02
N VAL A 97 -9.09 -0.10 3.68
CA VAL A 97 -8.64 -0.94 4.80
C VAL A 97 -9.55 -0.77 6.02
N ALA A 98 -9.92 0.46 6.38
CA ALA A 98 -10.85 0.71 7.48
C ALA A 98 -12.22 0.07 7.20
N TYR A 99 -12.72 0.20 5.98
CA TYR A 99 -13.99 -0.38 5.57
C TYR A 99 -13.94 -1.92 5.55
N SER A 100 -12.85 -2.51 5.03
CA SER A 100 -12.70 -3.97 5.02
C SER A 100 -12.60 -4.52 6.45
N LEU A 101 -11.96 -3.81 7.37
CA LEU A 101 -11.87 -4.20 8.77
C LEU A 101 -13.24 -4.31 9.47
N GLN A 102 -14.19 -3.45 9.11
CA GLN A 102 -15.53 -3.45 9.73
C GLN A 102 -16.48 -4.45 9.08
N HIS A 103 -16.40 -4.64 7.76
CA HIS A 103 -17.39 -5.40 7.00
C HIS A 103 -16.92 -6.82 6.63
N SER A 104 -15.61 -7.05 6.50
CA SER A 104 -15.05 -8.37 6.24
C SER A 104 -14.86 -9.14 7.55
N LYS A 105 -15.66 -10.20 7.72
CA LYS A 105 -15.48 -11.14 8.84
C LYS A 105 -14.07 -11.77 8.83
N GLU A 106 -13.46 -11.91 7.66
CA GLU A 106 -12.17 -12.57 7.48
C GLU A 106 -11.01 -11.70 7.99
N ASP A 107 -11.04 -10.41 7.64
CA ASP A 107 -10.06 -9.44 8.14
C ASP A 107 -10.23 -9.23 9.64
N ARG A 108 -11.47 -9.11 10.10
CA ARG A 108 -11.78 -8.95 11.54
C ARG A 108 -11.25 -10.11 12.38
N LEU A 109 -11.42 -11.36 11.92
CA LEU A 109 -10.90 -12.55 12.62
C LEU A 109 -9.37 -12.59 12.64
N ALA A 110 -8.72 -12.21 11.54
CA ALA A 110 -7.26 -12.17 11.50
C ALA A 110 -6.68 -11.19 12.52
N TYR A 111 -7.32 -10.01 12.67
CA TYR A 111 -6.96 -9.02 13.68
C TYR A 111 -7.26 -9.52 15.11
N LEU A 112 -8.44 -10.07 15.35
CA LEU A 112 -8.85 -10.57 16.68
C LEU A 112 -7.96 -11.71 17.20
N ASN A 113 -7.47 -12.58 16.31
CA ASN A 113 -6.62 -13.71 16.71
C ASN A 113 -5.20 -13.30 17.12
N HIS A 114 -4.71 -12.12 16.67
CA HIS A 114 -3.32 -11.70 16.92
C HIS A 114 -3.20 -10.48 17.84
N LEU A 115 -4.25 -9.68 18.00
CA LEU A 115 -4.24 -8.52 18.87
C LEU A 115 -4.83 -8.84 20.26
N PRO A 116 -4.03 -8.79 21.34
CA PRO A 116 -4.57 -8.86 22.69
C PRO A 116 -5.38 -7.60 22.96
N GLY A 117 -6.70 -7.73 23.03
CA GLY A 117 -7.62 -6.59 23.24
C GLY A 117 -8.97 -6.69 22.53
N GLY A 118 -9.20 -7.76 21.75
CA GLY A 118 -10.53 -8.11 21.25
C GLY A 118 -11.14 -7.03 20.36
N GLU A 119 -12.45 -6.83 20.48
CA GLU A 119 -13.21 -5.93 19.59
C GLU A 119 -12.85 -4.44 19.76
N LEU A 120 -12.41 -4.03 20.95
CA LEU A 120 -12.02 -2.65 21.25
C LEU A 120 -10.80 -2.23 20.43
N MET A 121 -9.80 -3.12 20.30
CA MET A 121 -8.64 -2.84 19.46
C MET A 121 -9.03 -2.69 18.00
N VAL A 122 -9.93 -3.53 17.48
CA VAL A 122 -10.42 -3.42 16.10
C VAL A 122 -11.09 -2.07 15.85
N GLN A 123 -11.90 -1.58 16.80
CA GLN A 123 -12.53 -0.26 16.71
C GLN A 123 -11.50 0.88 16.76
N LEU A 124 -10.46 0.77 17.61
CA LEU A 124 -9.37 1.74 17.64
C LEU A 124 -8.60 1.79 16.32
N PHE A 125 -8.29 0.63 15.72
CA PHE A 125 -7.66 0.57 14.39
C PHE A 125 -8.55 1.19 13.31
N PHE A 126 -9.86 0.95 13.35
CA PHE A 126 -10.80 1.57 12.42
C PHE A 126 -10.75 3.10 12.50
N VAL A 127 -10.83 3.67 13.71
CA VAL A 127 -10.76 5.12 13.92
C VAL A 127 -9.41 5.65 13.49
N LEU A 128 -8.32 4.97 13.85
CA LEU A 128 -6.95 5.36 13.48
C LEU A 128 -6.77 5.42 11.96
N TYR A 129 -7.18 4.38 11.23
CA TYR A 129 -7.10 4.36 9.78
C TYR A 129 -7.98 5.43 9.13
N GLY A 130 -9.17 5.70 9.68
CA GLY A 130 -10.05 6.77 9.23
C GLY A 130 -9.44 8.16 9.39
N VAL A 131 -8.84 8.44 10.55
CA VAL A 131 -8.16 9.73 10.81
C VAL A 131 -6.95 9.89 9.90
N LEU A 132 -6.14 8.86 9.72
CA LEU A 132 -5.00 8.88 8.79
C LEU A 132 -5.47 9.13 7.35
N ALA A 133 -6.54 8.48 6.92
CA ALA A 133 -7.10 8.69 5.59
C ALA A 133 -7.52 10.15 5.36
N LEU A 134 -8.21 10.75 6.33
CA LEU A 134 -8.62 12.14 6.27
C LEU A 134 -7.41 13.08 6.24
N ALA A 135 -6.34 12.79 6.98
CA ALA A 135 -5.10 13.57 6.94
C ALA A 135 -4.44 13.53 5.55
N PHE A 136 -4.39 12.35 4.91
CA PHE A 136 -3.85 12.21 3.55
C PHE A 136 -4.72 12.87 2.48
N LEU A 137 -6.05 12.82 2.61
CA LEU A 137 -6.98 13.44 1.66
C LEU A 137 -7.06 14.96 1.79
N SER A 138 -7.01 15.47 3.01
CA SER A 138 -7.01 16.92 3.28
C SER A 138 -5.66 17.57 3.00
N GLY A 139 -4.58 16.80 2.96
CA GLY A 139 -3.22 17.31 2.86
C GLY A 139 -2.72 17.99 4.14
N TYR A 140 -3.43 17.82 5.26
CA TYR A 140 -3.09 18.41 6.55
C TYR A 140 -2.25 17.42 7.38
N TYR A 141 -1.14 17.88 7.96
CA TYR A 141 -0.19 17.08 8.75
C TYR A 141 0.27 15.77 8.08
N VAL A 142 0.50 15.77 6.76
CA VAL A 142 0.84 14.55 6.01
C VAL A 142 2.13 13.88 6.49
N THR A 143 3.12 14.65 6.95
CA THR A 143 4.37 14.11 7.49
C THR A 143 4.13 13.31 8.78
N LEU A 144 3.34 13.85 9.72
CA LEU A 144 2.96 13.14 10.94
C LEU A 144 2.12 11.91 10.63
N ALA A 145 1.14 12.03 9.73
CA ALA A 145 0.33 10.90 9.29
C ALA A 145 1.19 9.79 8.66
N ALA A 146 2.19 10.16 7.86
CA ALA A 146 3.14 9.23 7.27
C ALA A 146 4.05 8.58 8.30
N GLN A 147 4.50 9.31 9.33
CA GLN A 147 5.28 8.75 10.45
C GLN A 147 4.46 7.72 11.23
N ILE A 148 3.22 8.04 11.59
CA ILE A 148 2.32 7.12 12.28
C ILE A 148 2.07 5.89 11.41
N LEU A 149 1.80 6.07 10.13
CA LEU A 149 1.60 4.98 9.18
C LEU A 149 2.85 4.10 9.04
N ALA A 150 4.05 4.70 9.00
CA ALA A 150 5.32 3.96 8.94
C ALA A 150 5.57 3.14 10.20
N VAL A 151 5.14 3.58 11.38
CA VAL A 151 5.23 2.78 12.61
C VAL A 151 4.17 1.66 12.64
N LEU A 152 2.99 1.93 12.10
CA LEU A 152 1.84 1.01 12.11
C LEU A 152 1.96 -0.14 11.10
N LEU A 153 2.52 0.14 9.92
CA LEU A 153 2.59 -0.81 8.81
C LEU A 153 3.44 -2.07 9.10
N PRO A 154 4.66 -2.00 9.67
CA PRO A 154 5.47 -3.17 9.96
C PRO A 154 4.82 -4.22 10.87
N PRO A 155 4.24 -3.86 12.05
CA PRO A 155 3.58 -4.86 12.89
C PRO A 155 2.34 -5.45 12.19
N VAL A 156 1.59 -4.65 11.43
CA VAL A 156 0.43 -5.14 10.66
C VAL A 156 0.88 -6.12 9.57
N MET A 157 1.95 -5.82 8.85
CA MET A 157 2.50 -6.72 7.83
C MET A 157 2.99 -8.04 8.43
N LEU A 158 3.72 -7.99 9.54
CA LEU A 158 4.28 -9.20 10.15
C LEU A 158 3.19 -10.08 10.79
N LEU A 159 2.26 -9.47 11.54
CA LEU A 159 1.26 -10.22 12.30
C LEU A 159 0.07 -10.67 11.45
N ILE A 160 -0.37 -9.86 10.49
CA ILE A 160 -1.59 -10.15 9.72
C ILE A 160 -1.26 -10.71 8.34
N ASP A 161 -0.35 -10.09 7.60
CA ASP A 161 -0.03 -10.54 6.23
C ASP A 161 1.02 -11.67 6.19
N GLY A 162 1.93 -11.68 7.18
CA GLY A 162 2.97 -12.69 7.36
C GLY A 162 2.43 -14.05 7.82
N ASN A 163 1.16 -14.13 8.24
CA ASN A 163 0.53 -15.40 8.60
C ASN A 163 0.13 -16.19 7.34
N VAL A 164 1.13 -16.74 6.65
CA VAL A 164 0.96 -17.62 5.48
C VAL A 164 0.12 -18.84 5.81
N SER A 165 0.21 -19.36 7.03
CA SER A 165 -0.60 -20.51 7.44
C SER A 165 -2.10 -20.20 7.43
N TYR A 166 -2.53 -19.06 7.97
CA TYR A 166 -3.95 -18.67 7.98
C TYR A 166 -4.50 -18.43 6.58
N TRP A 167 -3.79 -17.65 5.76
CA TRP A 167 -4.26 -17.29 4.41
C TRP A 167 -4.19 -18.46 3.43
N HIS A 168 -3.15 -19.29 3.51
CA HIS A 168 -2.97 -20.44 2.63
C HIS A 168 -3.83 -21.64 3.04
N ASN A 169 -3.78 -22.05 4.33
CA ASN A 169 -4.47 -23.27 4.77
C ASN A 169 -5.97 -23.07 4.98
N THR A 170 -6.40 -21.92 5.52
CA THR A 170 -7.82 -21.69 5.84
C THR A 170 -8.59 -21.07 4.67
N ARG A 171 -7.94 -20.21 3.88
CA ARG A 171 -8.61 -19.44 2.81
C ARG A 171 -8.19 -19.84 1.40
N ARG A 172 -7.30 -20.83 1.25
CA ARG A 172 -6.79 -21.34 -0.03
C ARG A 172 -6.27 -20.22 -0.95
N VAL A 173 -5.67 -19.18 -0.37
CA VAL A 173 -5.02 -18.15 -1.17
C VAL A 173 -3.75 -18.74 -1.77
N GLU A 174 -3.55 -18.58 -3.07
CA GLU A 174 -2.32 -19.04 -3.72
C GLU A 174 -1.10 -18.35 -3.11
N PHE A 175 -0.08 -19.14 -2.80
CA PHE A 175 1.14 -18.67 -2.16
C PHE A 175 1.79 -17.49 -2.90
N TRP A 176 1.84 -17.56 -4.23
CA TRP A 176 2.40 -16.50 -5.08
C TRP A 176 1.63 -15.18 -4.98
N ASN A 177 0.31 -15.25 -4.82
CA ASN A 177 -0.52 -14.06 -4.66
C ASN A 177 -0.30 -13.43 -3.28
N GLN A 178 -0.11 -14.25 -2.25
CA GLN A 178 0.26 -13.74 -0.93
C GLN A 178 1.64 -13.10 -0.92
N MET A 179 2.63 -13.68 -1.59
CA MET A 179 3.96 -13.08 -1.76
C MET A 179 3.89 -11.75 -2.51
N LYS A 180 3.04 -11.66 -3.54
CA LYS A 180 2.78 -10.40 -4.25
C LYS A 180 2.20 -9.34 -3.31
N LEU A 181 1.18 -9.67 -2.53
CA LEU A 181 0.54 -8.74 -1.59
C LEU A 181 1.48 -8.26 -0.49
N LEU A 182 2.37 -9.13 -0.01
CA LEU A 182 3.42 -8.76 0.93
C LEU A 182 4.44 -7.80 0.29
N GLY A 183 4.87 -8.08 -0.95
CA GLY A 183 5.74 -7.19 -1.70
C GLY A 183 5.11 -5.80 -1.92
N GLU A 184 3.82 -5.75 -2.24
CA GLU A 184 3.09 -4.47 -2.37
C GLU A 184 3.04 -3.70 -1.05
N SER A 185 2.85 -4.41 0.06
CA SER A 185 2.83 -3.84 1.40
C SER A 185 4.18 -3.21 1.77
N VAL A 186 5.28 -3.91 1.49
CA VAL A 186 6.63 -3.36 1.66
C VAL A 186 6.85 -2.10 0.81
N GLY A 187 6.33 -2.08 -0.42
CA GLY A 187 6.35 -0.89 -1.28
C GLY A 187 5.60 0.31 -0.69
N ILE A 188 4.40 0.07 -0.12
CA ILE A 188 3.60 1.09 0.56
C ILE A 188 4.34 1.62 1.79
N PHE A 189 4.97 0.75 2.57
CA PHE A 189 5.81 1.15 3.70
C PHE A 189 6.98 2.03 3.25
N GLY A 190 7.68 1.65 2.17
CA GLY A 190 8.75 2.47 1.60
C GLY A 190 8.27 3.86 1.20
N ALA A 191 7.10 3.97 0.60
CA ALA A 191 6.49 5.26 0.26
C ALA A 191 6.11 6.09 1.50
N ALA A 192 5.58 5.44 2.54
CA ALA A 192 5.25 6.09 3.82
C ALA A 192 6.50 6.63 4.52
N VAL A 193 7.59 5.84 4.58
CA VAL A 193 8.88 6.28 5.15
C VAL A 193 9.42 7.49 4.40
N ILE A 194 9.38 7.47 3.07
CA ILE A 194 9.84 8.61 2.28
C ILE A 194 9.03 9.86 2.62
N LEU A 195 7.70 9.79 2.62
CA LEU A 195 6.84 10.91 3.03
C LEU A 195 7.08 11.37 4.47
N ALA A 196 7.41 10.46 5.38
CA ALA A 196 7.70 10.75 6.78
C ALA A 196 9.02 11.51 6.96
N THR A 197 10.00 11.26 6.08
CA THR A 197 11.35 11.88 6.11
C THR A 197 11.49 13.13 5.25
N ASP A 198 10.50 13.45 4.39
CA ASP A 198 10.59 14.49 3.36
C ASP A 198 10.26 15.91 3.88
N GLY A 199 10.66 16.21 5.13
CA GLY A 199 10.44 17.47 5.85
C GLY A 199 11.53 18.51 5.64
#